data_AF-A0A1X7CNC3-F1
#
_entry.id   AF-A0A1X7CNC3-F1
#
_cell.length_a   1.000
_cell.length_b   1.000
_cell.length_c   1.000
_cell.angle_alpha   90.00
_cell.angle_beta   90.00
_cell.angle_gamma   90.00
#
_symmetry.space_group_name_H-M   'P 1'
#
loop_
_entity.id
_entity.type
_entity.pdbx_description
1 polymer ?
#
loop_
_entity_poly.entity_id
_entity_poly.type
_entity_poly.pdbx_seq_one_letter_code
_entity_poly.pdbx_strand_id
1 'polypeptide(L)'
;MHFFVTSEGHRKLTTQFSIEGDPLIRDDFAYATREELIAPVAEKSGGTALGLKADRYEDIEFNFALTPLVQGQDNQRVNRVRASVAK
;
A
#
# COMPACT_ATOMS: atom_id res chain seq x y z
N MET A 1 1.54 -1.99 -5.34
CA MET A 1 0.24 -1.32 -5.05
C MET A 1 0.46 -0.03 -4.27
N HIS A 2 -0.21 1.08 -4.63
CA HIS A 2 -0.03 2.40 -3.99
C HIS A 2 -1.08 2.70 -2.92
N PHE A 3 -0.69 3.40 -1.85
CA PHE A 3 -1.55 3.75 -0.72
C PHE A 3 -1.37 5.20 -0.28
N PHE A 4 -2.51 5.81 0.05
CA PHE A 4 -2.56 6.94 0.98
C PHE A 4 -3.29 6.49 2.24
N VAL A 5 -2.65 6.64 3.40
CA VAL A 5 -3.26 6.31 4.70
C VAL A 5 -3.27 7.57 5.55
N THR A 6 -4.44 7.91 6.10
CA THR A 6 -4.66 9.09 6.94
C THR A 6 -5.50 8.71 8.15
N SER A 7 -5.15 9.26 9.31
CA SER A 7 -5.95 9.17 10.53
C SER A 7 -5.83 10.48 11.30
N GLU A 8 -6.82 10.79 12.13
CA GLU A 8 -6.78 11.96 12.99
C GLU A 8 -5.57 11.89 13.94
N GLY A 9 -4.95 13.04 14.21
CA GLY A 9 -3.76 13.12 15.07
C GLY A 9 -2.48 12.52 14.48
N HIS A 10 -2.49 12.05 13.23
CA HIS A 10 -1.35 11.42 12.56
C HIS A 10 -0.99 12.12 11.25
N ARG A 11 0.28 11.99 10.85
CA ARG A 11 0.77 12.45 9.54
C ARG A 11 0.27 11.53 8.43
N LYS A 12 0.00 12.09 7.24
CA LYS A 12 -0.40 11.33 6.07
C LYS A 12 0.73 10.43 5.60
N LEU A 13 0.51 9.12 5.52
CA LEU A 13 1.43 8.18 4.88
C LEU A 13 1.16 8.11 3.37
N THR A 14 2.22 8.25 2.58
CA THR A 14 2.25 7.91 1.16
C THR A 14 3.23 6.76 1.01
N THR A 15 2.76 5.59 0.62
CA THR A 15 3.61 4.39 0.48
C THR A 15 3.12 3.48 -0.62
N GLN A 16 3.86 2.41 -0.86
CA GLN A 16 3.47 1.29 -1.71
C GLN A 16 3.99 -0.02 -1.10
N PHE A 17 3.51 -1.15 -1.61
CA PHE A 17 4.24 -2.41 -1.51
C PHE A 17 4.46 -3.01 -2.91
N SER A 18 5.55 -3.77 -3.05
CA SER A 18 5.85 -4.63 -4.20
C SER A 18 5.45 -6.06 -3.87
N ILE A 19 5.03 -6.84 -4.85
CA ILE A 19 4.60 -8.24 -4.65
C ILE A 19 5.84 -9.14 -4.70
N GLU A 20 6.00 -9.99 -3.69
CA GLU A 20 7.08 -10.98 -3.68
C GLU A 20 7.07 -11.85 -4.94
N GLY A 21 8.25 -12.14 -5.49
CA GLY A 21 8.42 -12.95 -6.70
C GLY A 21 8.40 -12.16 -8.01
N ASP A 22 8.13 -10.85 -7.99
CA ASP A 22 8.28 -10.02 -9.18
C ASP A 22 9.76 -9.97 -9.63
N PRO A 23 10.07 -10.32 -10.90
CA PRO A 23 11.45 -10.37 -11.38
C PRO A 23 12.13 -8.99 -11.44
N LEU A 24 11.37 -7.90 -11.47
CA LEU A 24 11.85 -6.52 -11.51
C LEU A 24 11.89 -5.86 -10.13
N ILE A 25 11.62 -6.62 -9.05
CA ILE A 25 11.50 -6.03 -7.70
C ILE A 25 12.74 -5.25 -7.26
N ARG A 26 13.94 -5.68 -7.69
CA ARG A 26 15.22 -4.98 -7.43
C ARG A 26 15.76 -4.18 -8.62
N ASP A 27 14.98 -4.08 -9.69
CA ASP A 27 15.31 -3.33 -10.91
C ASP A 27 14.14 -2.40 -11.30
N ASP A 28 13.52 -1.81 -10.27
CA ASP A 28 12.44 -0.84 -10.47
C ASP A 28 13.01 0.45 -11.07
N PHE A 29 12.59 0.76 -12.30
CA PHE A 29 13.02 1.98 -13.02
C PHE A 29 12.72 3.27 -12.25
N ALA A 30 11.72 3.26 -11.36
CA ALA A 30 11.34 4.40 -10.54
C ALA A 30 12.03 4.42 -9.16
N TYR A 31 12.86 3.42 -8.87
CA TYR A 31 13.64 3.29 -7.63
C TYR A 31 12.78 3.32 -6.35
N ALA A 32 11.55 2.83 -6.40
CA ALA A 32 10.58 2.95 -5.32
C ALA A 32 10.49 1.71 -4.42
N THR A 33 11.01 0.55 -4.85
CA THR A 33 11.05 -0.66 -4.02
C THR A 33 11.93 -0.46 -2.79
N ARG A 34 11.44 -0.94 -1.64
CA ARG A 34 12.19 -1.09 -0.38
C ARG A 34 11.95 -2.48 0.16
N GLU A 35 12.96 -3.11 0.76
CA GLU A 35 12.88 -4.50 1.22
C GLU A 35 11.76 -4.69 2.26
N GLU A 36 11.52 -3.70 3.12
CA GLU A 36 10.45 -3.73 4.14
C GLU A 36 9.04 -3.57 3.55
N LEU A 37 8.97 -3.24 2.26
CA LEU A 37 7.74 -3.02 1.50
C LEU A 37 7.54 -4.11 0.43
N ILE A 38 8.25 -5.24 0.54
CA ILE A 38 7.99 -6.44 -0.27
C ILE A 38 6.99 -7.30 0.50
N ALA A 39 5.79 -7.45 -0.04
CA ALA A 39 4.72 -8.18 0.61
C ALA A 39 4.70 -9.65 0.14
N PRO A 40 4.80 -10.62 1.07
CA PRO A 40 4.69 -12.03 0.73
C PRO A 40 3.27 -12.36 0.27
N VAL A 41 3.15 -13.40 -0.55
CA VAL A 41 1.86 -13.86 -1.08
C VAL A 41 1.53 -15.22 -0.51
N ALA A 42 0.37 -15.33 0.13
CA ALA A 42 -0.17 -16.60 0.58
C ALA A 42 -1.24 -17.10 -0.40
N GLU A 43 -1.14 -18.35 -0.82
CA GLU A 43 -2.24 -19.00 -1.52
C GLU A 43 -3.31 -19.47 -0.52
N LYS A 44 -4.57 -19.14 -0.78
CA LYS A 44 -5.72 -19.55 0.02
C LYS A 44 -6.81 -20.17 -0.86
N SER A 45 -7.72 -20.90 -0.22
CA SER A 45 -8.96 -21.43 -0.81
C SER A 45 -10.19 -20.89 -0.06
N GLY A 46 -11.41 -21.16 -0.55
CA GLY A 46 -12.64 -20.63 0.03
C GLY A 46 -13.03 -19.24 -0.51
N GLY A 47 -12.40 -18.77 -1.59
CA GLY A 47 -12.66 -17.46 -2.20
C GLY A 47 -14.10 -17.29 -2.67
N THR A 48 -14.77 -18.37 -3.09
CA THR A 48 -16.18 -18.32 -3.49
C THR A 48 -17.09 -17.91 -2.33
N ALA A 49 -16.78 -18.33 -1.09
CA ALA A 49 -17.53 -17.92 0.10
C ALA A 49 -17.33 -16.42 0.44
N LEU A 50 -16.24 -15.82 -0.03
CA LEU A 50 -15.94 -14.39 0.08
C LEU A 50 -16.48 -13.56 -1.10
N GLY A 51 -17.19 -14.19 -2.05
CA GLY A 51 -17.70 -13.53 -3.26
C GLY A 51 -16.67 -13.32 -4.37
N LEU A 52 -15.51 -13.97 -4.28
CA LEU A 52 -14.51 -13.96 -5.35
C LEU A 52 -14.94 -14.89 -6.49
N LYS A 53 -14.42 -14.60 -7.70
CA LYS A 53 -14.75 -15.37 -8.92
C LYS A 53 -14.24 -16.81 -8.90
N ALA A 54 -13.20 -17.10 -8.11
CA ALA A 54 -12.56 -18.41 -8.01
C ALA A 54 -12.43 -18.82 -6.54
N ASP A 55 -12.42 -20.13 -6.30
CA ASP A 55 -12.24 -20.67 -4.96
C ASP A 55 -10.81 -20.48 -4.43
N ARG A 56 -9.80 -20.66 -5.30
CA ARG A 56 -8.41 -20.33 -4.98
C ARG A 56 -8.13 -18.86 -5.25
N TYR A 57 -7.41 -18.22 -4.34
CA TYR A 57 -7.00 -16.82 -4.44
C TYR A 57 -5.66 -16.59 -3.73
N GLU A 58 -5.04 -15.46 -4.08
CA GLU A 58 -3.84 -14.95 -3.42
C GLU A 58 -4.23 -13.93 -2.35
N ASP A 59 -3.59 -14.02 -1.20
CA ASP A 59 -3.84 -13.22 -0.03
C ASP A 59 -2.55 -12.53 0.41
N ILE A 60 -2.65 -11.24 0.68
CA ILE A 60 -1.53 -10.41 1.14
C ILE A 60 -2.00 -9.67 2.38
N GLU A 61 -1.30 -9.88 3.49
CA GLU A 61 -1.45 -9.06 4.69
C GLU A 61 -0.40 -7.94 4.67
N PHE A 62 -0.86 -6.69 4.78
CA PHE A 62 0.02 -5.52 4.81
C PHE A 62 -0.48 -4.49 5.82
N ASN A 63 0.20 -4.39 6.95
CA ASN A 63 -0.16 -3.51 8.07
C ASN A 63 0.51 -2.14 7.95
N PHE A 64 -0.15 -1.09 8.44
CA PHE A 64 0.38 0.27 8.42
C PHE A 64 0.56 0.81 9.84
N ALA A 65 1.74 1.34 10.14
CA ALA A 65 2.00 2.12 11.35
C ALA A 65 2.06 3.61 10.98
N LEU A 66 1.13 4.41 11.49
CA LEU A 66 1.12 5.85 11.28
C LEU A 66 1.97 6.56 12.33
N THR A 67 2.55 7.68 11.94
CA THR A 67 3.34 8.52 12.85
C THR A 67 2.49 9.70 13.35
N PRO A 68 2.57 10.08 14.64
CA PRO A 68 1.86 11.24 15.16
C PRO A 68 2.27 12.53 14.46
N LEU A 69 1.40 13.55 14.54
CA LEU A 69 1.72 14.91 14.12
C LEU A 69 2.94 15.46 14.89
N VAL A 70 3.74 16.28 14.23
CA VAL A 70 4.88 16.98 14.86
C VAL A 70 4.40 18.37 15.25
N GLN A 71 4.34 18.64 16.56
CA GLN A 71 3.80 19.91 17.11
C GLN A 71 2.39 20.22 16.58
N GLY A 72 1.54 19.19 16.47
CA GLY A 72 0.18 19.32 15.94
C GLY A 72 0.09 19.55 14.42
N GLN A 73 1.20 19.44 13.69
CA GLN A 73 1.23 19.64 12.24
C GLN A 73 1.72 18.41 11.47
N ASP A 74 1.19 18.26 10.25
CA ASP A 74 1.72 17.34 9.27
C ASP A 74 2.81 18.05 8.45
N ASN A 75 4.05 17.92 8.91
CA ASN A 75 5.22 18.59 8.33
C ASN A 75 5.79 17.93 7.07
N GLN A 76 5.12 16.93 6.50
CA GLN A 76 5.59 16.19 5.31
C GLN A 76 4.52 16.04 4.22
N ARG A 77 3.34 16.65 4.40
CA ARG A 77 2.26 16.58 3.42
C ARG A 77 2.64 17.25 2.09
N VAL A 78 2.59 16.48 1.01
CA VAL A 78 2.87 17.01 -0.34
C VAL A 78 1.59 17.45 -1.05
N ASN A 79 1.53 18.74 -1.39
CA ASN A 79 0.56 19.31 -2.32
C ASN A 79 1.14 19.31 -3.73
N ARG A 80 0.49 18.60 -4.66
CA ARG A 80 0.83 18.56 -6.08
C ARG A 80 -0.44 18.32 -6.87
N VAL A 81 -0.44 18.70 -8.14
CA VAL A 81 -1.57 18.45 -9.05
C VAL A 81 -1.84 16.95 -9.09
N ARG A 82 -3.11 16.58 -8.87
CA ARG A 82 -3.64 15.22 -9.01
C ARG A 82 -4.86 15.32 -9.92
N ALA A 83 -5.03 14.36 -10.82
CA ALA A 83 -6.26 14.26 -11.58
C ALA A 83 -7.44 14.07 -10.61
N SER A 84 -8.59 14.61 -10.97
CA SER A 84 -9.84 14.47 -10.23
C SER A 84 -10.98 14.28 -11.21
N VAL A 85 -11.90 13.40 -10.87
CA VAL A 85 -13.16 13.22 -11.60
C VAL A 85 -14.30 13.75 -10.74
N ALA A 86 -15.37 14.21 -11.37
CA ALA A 86 -16.59 14.54 -10.65
C ALA A 86 -17.10 13.28 -9.94
N LYS A 87 -17.63 13.46 -8.73
CA LYS A 87 -18.32 12.40 -7.99
C LYS A 87 -19.68 12.11 -8.58
#